data_AF-A0AAD4JRR1-F1
#
_entry.id   AF-A0AAD4JRR1-F1
#
_cell.length_a   1.000
_cell.length_b   1.000
_cell.length_c   1.000
_cell.angle_alpha   90.00
_cell.angle_beta   90.00
_cell.angle_gamma   90.00
#
_symmetry.space_group_name_H-M   'P 1'
#
loop_
_entity.id
_entity.type
_entity.pdbx_description
1 polymer ?
#
loop_
_entity_poly.entity_id
_entity_poly.type
_entity_poly.pdbx_seq_one_letter_code
_entity_poly.pdbx_strand_id
1 'polypeptide(L)'
;LARKPAPRPVAQQVVSHQVVSHASGDDVHAETLNRADDVRPDGFSAVLETSNHISESRNGDEHGNIHGNYGWISPEGEHIQITYVADENGYQPSGAHLPTPPPIPVEIQRALEWIAAHPPAPETHGHH
;
A
#
# COMPACT_ATOMS: atom_id res chain seq x y z
N LEU A 1 -23.66 -29.14 -30.91
CA LEU A 1 -22.54 -28.20 -31.15
C LEU A 1 -22.79 -26.95 -30.29
N ALA A 2 -22.21 -26.88 -29.09
CA ALA A 2 -22.52 -25.84 -28.10
C ALA A 2 -21.72 -24.55 -28.37
N ARG A 3 -22.41 -23.39 -28.41
CA ARG A 3 -21.80 -22.06 -28.56
C ARG A 3 -21.37 -21.54 -27.19
N LYS A 4 -20.06 -21.29 -27.02
CA LYS A 4 -19.45 -20.69 -25.83
C LYS A 4 -19.98 -19.25 -25.64
N PRO A 5 -20.43 -18.82 -24.45
CA PRO A 5 -20.95 -17.46 -24.26
C PRO A 5 -19.79 -16.44 -24.18
N ALA A 6 -20.01 -15.26 -24.78
CA ALA A 6 -19.06 -14.16 -24.78
C ALA A 6 -18.93 -13.51 -23.38
N PRO A 7 -17.74 -13.05 -22.98
CA PRO A 7 -17.56 -12.36 -21.70
C PRO A 7 -18.23 -10.98 -21.71
N ARG A 8 -18.95 -10.66 -20.63
CA ARG A 8 -19.60 -9.35 -20.42
C ARG A 8 -18.55 -8.26 -20.17
N PRO A 9 -18.71 -7.04 -20.70
CA PRO A 9 -17.80 -5.94 -20.41
C PRO A 9 -17.98 -5.49 -18.96
N VAL A 10 -16.90 -5.47 -18.18
CA VAL A 10 -16.86 -4.86 -16.85
C VAL A 10 -16.76 -3.35 -17.03
N ALA A 11 -17.75 -2.61 -16.54
CA ALA A 11 -17.70 -1.16 -16.47
C ALA A 11 -16.63 -0.74 -15.44
N GLN A 12 -15.59 -0.05 -15.89
CA GLN A 12 -14.61 0.57 -15.01
C GLN A 12 -15.19 1.88 -14.47
N GLN A 13 -15.37 1.95 -13.15
CA GLN A 13 -15.78 3.15 -12.46
C GLN A 13 -14.59 4.10 -12.37
N VAL A 14 -14.70 5.25 -13.04
CA VAL A 14 -13.69 6.31 -13.02
C VAL A 14 -13.70 7.00 -11.64
N VAL A 15 -12.59 6.89 -10.90
CA VAL A 15 -12.36 7.69 -9.70
C VAL A 15 -11.48 8.88 -10.08
N SER A 16 -12.04 10.07 -9.94
CA SER A 16 -11.38 11.34 -10.23
C SER A 16 -10.22 11.59 -9.26
N HIS A 17 -8.99 11.58 -9.75
CA HIS A 17 -7.84 12.13 -9.03
C HIS A 17 -7.40 13.42 -9.76
N GLN A 18 -7.77 14.57 -9.20
CA GLN A 18 -7.24 15.86 -9.63
C GLN A 18 -5.91 16.12 -8.91
N VAL A 19 -4.80 16.14 -9.66
CA VAL A 19 -4.02 17.35 -9.99
C VAL A 19 -3.02 16.98 -11.08
N VAL A 20 -3.07 17.72 -12.19
CA VAL A 20 -2.23 17.53 -13.37
C VAL A 20 -0.88 18.20 -13.16
N SER A 21 0.13 17.42 -12.79
CA SER A 21 1.52 17.82 -12.98
C SER A 21 1.89 17.52 -14.43
N HIS A 22 2.30 18.55 -15.14
CA HIS A 22 2.73 18.51 -16.53
C HIS A 22 3.86 17.48 -16.66
N ALA A 23 3.56 16.35 -17.32
CA ALA A 23 4.56 15.37 -17.73
C ALA A 23 5.68 16.11 -18.47
N SER A 24 6.91 16.02 -17.95
CA SER A 24 8.08 16.55 -18.65
C SER A 24 8.27 15.79 -19.97
N GLY A 25 9.10 16.30 -20.88
CA GLY A 25 9.37 15.61 -22.16
C GLY A 25 9.79 14.15 -21.99
N ASP A 26 10.47 13.82 -20.90
CA ASP A 26 10.87 12.44 -20.57
C ASP A 26 9.70 11.58 -20.06
N ASP A 27 8.72 12.16 -19.37
CA ASP A 27 7.56 11.43 -18.83
C ASP A 27 6.62 10.94 -19.94
N VAL A 28 6.44 11.73 -21.01
CA VAL A 28 5.61 11.34 -22.16
C VAL A 28 6.29 10.31 -23.07
N HIS A 29 7.59 10.13 -22.91
CA HIS A 29 8.40 9.18 -23.66
C HIS A 29 8.93 8.03 -22.79
N ALA A 30 8.33 7.80 -21.61
CA ALA A 30 8.72 6.73 -20.72
C ALA A 30 8.61 5.35 -21.40
N GLU A 31 9.69 4.59 -21.36
CA GLU A 31 9.79 3.24 -21.91
C GLU A 31 9.72 2.22 -20.78
N THR A 32 9.20 1.02 -21.06
CA THR A 32 9.27 -0.10 -20.10
C THR A 32 10.67 -0.71 -20.13
N LEU A 33 11.40 -0.65 -19.01
CA LEU A 33 12.72 -1.26 -18.86
C LEU A 33 12.61 -2.71 -18.40
N ASN A 34 11.74 -2.97 -17.43
CA ASN A 34 11.49 -4.31 -16.92
C ASN A 34 9.99 -4.53 -16.75
N ARG A 35 9.52 -5.70 -17.16
CA ARG A 35 8.18 -6.18 -16.85
C ARG A 35 8.21 -7.69 -16.77
N ALA A 36 7.84 -8.24 -15.62
CA ALA A 36 7.61 -9.66 -15.48
C ALA A 36 6.28 -9.89 -14.76
N ASP A 37 5.53 -10.86 -15.24
CA ASP A 37 4.24 -11.28 -14.70
C ASP A 37 4.28 -12.80 -14.63
N ASP A 38 4.15 -13.35 -13.43
CA ASP A 38 4.18 -14.78 -13.15
C ASP A 38 2.90 -15.14 -12.40
N VAL A 39 2.04 -15.91 -13.05
CA VAL A 39 0.74 -16.32 -12.50
C VAL A 39 0.80 -17.82 -12.21
N ARG A 40 0.58 -18.16 -10.95
CA ARG A 40 0.65 -19.52 -10.41
C ARG A 40 -0.68 -19.89 -9.76
N PRO A 41 -0.98 -21.18 -9.57
CA PRO A 41 -2.20 -21.59 -8.86
C PRO A 41 -2.26 -21.06 -7.42
N ASP A 42 -1.11 -20.91 -6.78
CA ASP A 42 -0.94 -20.45 -5.39
C ASP A 42 -0.74 -18.93 -5.26
N GLY A 43 -0.80 -18.17 -6.35
CA GLY A 43 -0.57 -16.73 -6.28
C GLY A 43 -0.02 -16.12 -7.56
N PHE A 44 0.52 -14.91 -7.44
CA PHE A 44 1.16 -14.23 -8.56
C PHE A 44 2.32 -13.36 -8.11
N SER A 45 3.20 -13.01 -9.04
CA SER A 45 4.16 -11.92 -8.87
C SER A 45 4.17 -11.06 -10.12
N ALA A 46 4.18 -9.75 -9.93
CA ALA A 46 4.27 -8.79 -11.01
C ALA A 46 5.29 -7.72 -10.64
N VAL A 47 6.16 -7.38 -11.59
CA VAL A 47 7.13 -6.29 -11.47
C VAL A 47 7.05 -5.41 -12.71
N LEU A 48 7.24 -4.11 -12.51
CA LEU A 48 7.30 -3.11 -13.56
C LEU A 48 8.38 -2.09 -13.21
N GLU A 49 9.20 -1.73 -14.19
CA GLU A 49 10.15 -0.64 -14.12
C GLU A 49 10.10 0.14 -15.44
N THR A 50 10.07 1.46 -15.37
CA THR A 50 10.09 2.35 -16.53
C THR A 50 11.29 3.27 -16.52
N SER A 51 11.64 3.83 -17.69
CA SER A 51 12.80 4.72 -17.86
C SER A 51 12.68 6.04 -17.10
N ASN A 52 11.45 6.46 -16.75
CA ASN A 52 11.20 7.64 -15.91
C ASN A 52 11.10 7.30 -14.41
N HIS A 53 11.79 6.25 -13.95
CA HIS A 53 11.93 5.87 -12.54
C HIS A 53 10.62 5.44 -11.84
N ILE A 54 9.57 5.10 -12.60
CA ILE A 54 8.41 4.43 -12.01
C ILE A 54 8.81 2.97 -11.77
N SER A 55 8.61 2.51 -10.54
CA SER A 55 8.80 1.12 -10.15
C SER A 55 7.54 0.60 -9.46
N GLU A 56 7.17 -0.65 -9.74
CA GLU A 56 6.12 -1.38 -9.05
C GLU A 56 6.57 -2.83 -8.86
N SER A 57 6.33 -3.37 -7.67
CA SER A 57 6.48 -4.80 -7.43
C SER A 57 5.38 -5.24 -6.49
N ARG A 58 4.68 -6.32 -6.86
CA ARG A 58 3.57 -6.86 -6.10
C ARG A 58 3.57 -8.38 -6.20
N ASN A 59 3.21 -9.03 -5.12
CA ASN A 59 2.92 -10.44 -5.10
C ASN A 59 1.59 -10.66 -4.40
N GLY A 60 0.85 -11.66 -4.84
CA GLY A 60 -0.33 -12.12 -4.13
C GLY A 60 -0.26 -13.61 -3.85
N ASP A 61 -0.95 -14.02 -2.80
CA ASP A 61 -1.04 -15.41 -2.35
C ASP A 61 -2.39 -16.06 -2.70
N GLU A 62 -2.52 -17.34 -2.37
CA GLU A 62 -3.73 -18.15 -2.61
C GLU A 62 -4.95 -17.68 -1.83
N HIS A 63 -4.75 -16.91 -0.75
CA HIS A 63 -5.80 -16.35 0.09
C HIS A 63 -6.30 -15.00 -0.43
N GLY A 64 -5.68 -14.47 -1.49
CA GLY A 64 -6.02 -13.18 -2.07
C GLY A 64 -5.37 -12.00 -1.34
N ASN A 65 -4.44 -12.24 -0.42
CA ASN A 65 -3.63 -11.16 0.14
C ASN A 65 -2.63 -10.69 -0.90
N ILE A 66 -2.35 -9.39 -0.92
CA ILE A 66 -1.41 -8.78 -1.85
C ILE A 66 -0.44 -7.91 -1.07
N HIS A 67 0.84 -8.18 -1.23
CA HIS A 67 1.92 -7.31 -0.76
C HIS A 67 2.55 -6.63 -1.95
N GLY A 68 2.70 -5.32 -1.89
CA GLY A 68 3.35 -4.61 -2.96
C GLY A 68 4.02 -3.32 -2.55
N ASN A 69 4.68 -2.73 -3.52
CA ASN A 69 5.31 -1.44 -3.41
C ASN A 69 5.27 -0.77 -4.78
N TYR A 70 5.23 0.56 -4.77
CA TYR A 70 5.39 1.37 -5.95
C TYR A 70 6.11 2.66 -5.59
N GLY A 71 6.87 3.19 -6.53
CA GLY A 71 7.66 4.40 -6.34
C GLY A 71 7.85 5.17 -7.64
N TRP A 72 8.10 6.46 -7.51
CA TRP A 72 8.34 7.39 -8.62
C TRP A 72 9.13 8.61 -8.12
N ILE A 73 9.57 9.45 -9.05
CA ILE A 73 10.19 10.74 -8.74
C ILE A 73 9.11 11.82 -8.81
N SER A 74 8.94 12.58 -7.74
CA SER A 74 7.99 13.68 -7.70
C SER A 74 8.42 14.80 -8.66
N PRO A 75 7.51 15.70 -9.07
CA PRO A 75 7.86 16.88 -9.86
C PRO A 75 8.92 17.78 -9.19
N GLU A 76 9.06 17.69 -7.87
CA GLU A 76 10.04 18.39 -7.05
C GLU A 76 11.40 17.66 -6.99
N GLY A 77 11.53 16.49 -7.62
CA GLY A 77 12.75 15.67 -7.67
C GLY A 77 12.91 14.72 -6.48
N GLU A 78 11.88 14.53 -5.66
CA GLU A 78 11.94 13.65 -4.49
C GLU A 78 11.58 12.20 -4.86
N HIS A 79 12.34 11.22 -4.35
CA HIS A 79 11.99 9.81 -4.48
C HIS A 79 10.81 9.47 -3.56
N ILE A 80 9.65 9.21 -4.14
CA ILE A 80 8.47 8.74 -3.41
C ILE A 80 8.43 7.22 -3.46
N GLN A 81 8.27 6.59 -2.31
CA GLN A 81 8.10 5.14 -2.20
C GLN A 81 6.94 4.84 -1.25
N ILE A 82 6.02 3.98 -1.71
CA ILE A 82 4.90 3.48 -0.93
C ILE A 82 4.99 1.96 -0.94
N THR A 83 4.84 1.36 0.25
CA THR A 83 4.62 -0.07 0.44
C THR A 83 3.19 -0.29 0.90
N TYR A 84 2.61 -1.45 0.62
CA TYR A 84 1.25 -1.74 1.04
C TYR A 84 1.03 -3.23 1.29
N VAL A 85 0.06 -3.50 2.16
CA VAL A 85 -0.58 -4.80 2.34
C VAL A 85 -2.07 -4.64 2.03
N ALA A 86 -2.62 -5.54 1.22
CA ALA A 86 -4.05 -5.66 1.00
C ALA A 86 -4.49 -7.04 1.45
N ASP A 87 -5.30 -7.10 2.50
CA ASP A 87 -5.78 -8.32 3.14
C ASP A 87 -7.25 -8.17 3.58
N GLU A 88 -7.74 -9.06 4.45
CA GLU A 88 -9.10 -9.00 5.02
C GLU A 88 -9.39 -7.70 5.79
N ASN A 89 -8.37 -7.00 6.27
CA ASN A 89 -8.49 -5.71 6.93
C ASN A 89 -8.45 -4.53 5.94
N GLY A 90 -8.38 -4.80 4.63
CA GLY A 90 -8.40 -3.82 3.56
C GLY A 90 -7.00 -3.39 3.11
N TYR A 91 -6.92 -2.22 2.47
CA TYR A 91 -5.67 -1.67 1.95
C TYR A 91 -4.94 -0.84 2.99
N GLN A 92 -3.70 -1.20 3.30
CA GLN A 92 -2.88 -0.64 4.36
C GLN A 92 -1.56 -0.12 3.76
N PRO A 93 -1.53 1.14 3.28
CA PRO A 93 -0.32 1.73 2.73
C PRO A 93 0.59 2.30 3.83
N SER A 94 1.89 2.24 3.60
CA SER A 94 2.93 2.83 4.43
C SER A 94 3.92 3.59 3.54
N GLY A 95 4.30 4.80 3.96
CA GLY A 95 5.22 5.67 3.22
C GLY A 95 5.40 7.00 3.95
N ALA A 96 6.58 7.64 3.78
CA ALA A 96 6.90 8.91 4.46
C ALA A 96 5.98 10.06 4.04
N HIS A 97 5.43 9.98 2.83
CA HIS A 97 4.56 11.00 2.23
C HIS A 97 3.07 10.77 2.48
N LEU A 98 2.71 9.74 3.25
CA LEU A 98 1.33 9.49 3.61
C LEU A 98 0.90 10.41 4.77
N PRO A 99 -0.38 10.81 4.82
CA PRO A 99 -0.91 11.51 5.97
C PRO A 99 -0.68 10.69 7.25
N THR A 100 0.00 11.29 8.23
CA THR A 100 0.14 10.68 9.54
C THR A 100 -1.00 11.14 10.46
N PRO A 101 -1.51 10.25 11.33
CA PRO A 101 -2.45 10.68 12.36
C PRO A 101 -1.82 11.75 13.25
N PRO A 102 -2.63 12.68 13.79
CA PRO A 102 -2.10 13.73 14.66
C PRO A 102 -1.39 13.12 15.88
N PRO A 103 -0.36 13.79 16.41
CA PRO A 103 0.35 13.30 17.58
C PRO A 103 -0.59 13.14 18.78
N ILE A 104 -0.32 12.13 19.60
CA ILE A 104 -1.09 11.86 20.82
C ILE A 104 -1.00 13.09 21.76
N PRO A 105 -2.12 13.59 22.32
CA PRO A 105 -2.11 14.70 23.27
C PRO A 105 -1.19 14.46 24.49
N VAL A 106 -0.56 15.53 24.99
CA VAL A 106 0.45 15.46 26.07
C VAL A 106 -0.13 14.91 27.38
N GLU A 107 -1.42 15.11 27.62
CA GLU A 107 -2.13 14.62 28.79
C GLU A 107 -2.21 13.09 28.80
N ILE A 108 -2.42 12.49 27.62
CA ILE A 108 -2.49 11.04 27.46
C ILE A 108 -1.08 10.43 27.59
N GLN A 109 -0.06 11.07 27.02
CA GLN A 109 1.33 10.65 27.25
C GLN A 109 1.67 10.66 28.73
N ARG A 110 1.34 11.75 29.46
CA ARG A 110 1.57 11.84 30.90
C ARG A 110 0.82 10.77 31.68
N ALA A 111 -0.43 10.47 31.30
CA ALA A 111 -1.19 9.41 31.95
C ALA A 111 -0.55 8.03 31.73
N LEU A 112 -0.06 7.73 30.52
CA LEU A 112 0.65 6.49 30.22
C LEU A 112 1.98 6.38 30.99
N GLU A 113 2.75 7.46 31.08
CA GLU A 113 3.97 7.53 31.89
C GLU A 113 3.68 7.28 33.37
N TRP A 114 2.59 7.87 33.89
CA TRP A 114 2.17 7.65 35.27
C TRP A 114 1.79 6.19 35.50
N ILE A 115 0.97 5.58 34.63
CA ILE A 115 0.58 4.17 34.73
C ILE A 115 1.82 3.25 34.66
N ALA A 116 2.77 3.55 33.77
CA ALA A 116 4.01 2.79 33.65
C ALA A 116 4.90 2.90 34.90
N ALA A 117 4.93 4.08 35.54
CA ALA A 117 5.67 4.33 36.78
C ALA A 117 4.97 3.81 38.05
N HIS A 118 3.67 3.54 37.98
CA HIS A 118 2.85 3.07 39.10
C HIS A 118 2.16 1.75 38.72
N PRO A 119 2.93 0.65 38.54
CA PRO A 119 2.35 -0.65 38.28
C PRO A 119 1.37 -1.03 39.39
N PRO A 120 0.23 -1.65 39.06
CA PRO A 120 -0.71 -2.10 40.07
C PRO A 120 -0.02 -3.08 41.02
N ALA A 121 -0.31 -2.95 42.31
CA ALA A 121 0.16 -3.92 43.29
C ALA A 121 -0.30 -5.33 42.87
N PRO A 122 0.53 -6.37 43.09
CA PRO A 122 0.13 -7.74 42.76
C PRO A 122 -1.21 -8.04 43.42
N GLU A 123 -2.18 -8.43 42.60
CA GLU A 123 -3.52 -8.75 43.08
C GLU A 123 -3.43 -9.96 44.02
N THR A 124 -3.63 -9.74 45.32
CA THR A 124 -3.80 -10.84 46.26
C THR A 124 -5.15 -11.49 45.97
N HIS A 125 -5.15 -12.47 45.07
CA HIS A 125 -6.25 -13.42 44.93
C HIS A 125 -6.34 -14.22 46.23
N GLY A 126 -7.10 -13.69 47.19
CA GLY A 126 -7.44 -14.40 48.40
C GLY A 126 -8.27 -15.62 48.03
N HIS A 127 -7.66 -16.81 48.09
CA HIS A 127 -8.37 -18.07 48.10
C HIS A 127 -9.31 -18.07 49.31
N HIS A 128 -10.61 -18.06 49.06
CA HIS A 128 -11.66 -18.22 50.06
C HIS A 128 -12.23 -19.64 50.02
#